data_AF-A0A1F6BBG8-F1
#
_entry.id   AF-A0A1F6BBG8-F1
#
_cell.length_a   1.000
_cell.length_b   1.000
_cell.length_c   1.000
_cell.angle_alpha   90.00
_cell.angle_beta   90.00
_cell.angle_gamma   90.00
#
_symmetry.space_group_name_H-M   'P 1'
#
loop_
_entity.id
_entity.type
_entity.pdbx_description
1 polymer ?
#
loop_
_entity_poly.entity_id
_entity_poly.type
_entity_poly.pdbx_seq_one_letter_code
_entity_poly.pdbx_strand_id
1 'polypeptide(L)'
;MKKIILFLIVFTTVILTYRLFSFINKYAVNLLYDDQWWIADMIIENKPFKELFFYLYSEHRIGVGLIIMRTLAVLTYWNTRFENFGFGISVIIIALFSLALKYKLAKKFEVTDIAIPIIIINLHHHENLLEGFRVMYLIPVIIMYIYFWLFNLKFGWKYIAILILVILSTFSGFHGIFLNLFVFLFEILKFIKAKNLKSKIANVIVLITVILITSSYFIGFSSDHSDFTIPTLYYFYETPTRMINQIFGTTLRFPFNLISPLIILGALIIFITQFIKKRNLNLFPIFCLYFYSILFIITIIFGRNKFGPEVASSSRYVSHIVFLYLASYLTLILFLNKKLKKILFITIGIPILYFILFNNKSSYEVGNYYKNNKNAWIKCYLKKKNVHDCNDFFIFDKKHSNYLQTKVDQLEKKKWSFFAEIQ
;
A
#
# COMPACT_ATOMS: atom_id res chain seq x y z
N MET A 1 0.65 -35.04 4.27
CA MET A 1 1.47 -33.90 3.77
C MET A 1 0.66 -32.62 3.49
N LYS A 2 -0.40 -32.61 2.66
CA LYS A 2 -1.17 -31.37 2.34
C LYS A 2 -1.71 -30.63 3.59
N LYS A 3 -2.26 -31.36 4.57
CA LYS A 3 -2.75 -30.79 5.85
C LYS A 3 -1.65 -30.06 6.63
N ILE A 4 -0.43 -30.62 6.69
CA ILE A 4 0.72 -30.00 7.37
C ILE A 4 1.14 -28.71 6.67
N ILE A 5 1.20 -28.69 5.33
CA ILE A 5 1.54 -27.49 4.56
C ILE A 5 0.53 -26.37 4.83
N LEU A 6 -0.76 -26.68 4.76
CA LEU A 6 -1.81 -25.71 5.04
C LEU A 6 -1.73 -25.21 6.49
N PHE A 7 -1.53 -26.12 7.45
CA PHE A 7 -1.33 -25.78 8.85
C PHE A 7 -0.17 -24.79 9.03
N LEU A 8 0.99 -25.04 8.42
CA LEU A 8 2.14 -24.13 8.53
C LEU A 8 1.86 -22.73 7.95
N ILE A 9 1.16 -22.65 6.82
CA ILE A 9 0.77 -21.36 6.20
C ILE A 9 -0.20 -20.60 7.10
N VAL A 10 -1.23 -21.28 7.62
CA VAL A 10 -2.23 -20.68 8.52
C VAL A 10 -1.57 -20.26 9.83
N PHE A 11 -0.80 -21.15 10.45
CA PHE A 11 -0.09 -20.89 11.69
C PHE A 11 0.86 -19.69 11.56
N THR A 12 1.64 -19.63 10.47
CA THR A 12 2.52 -18.48 10.22
C THR A 12 1.72 -17.20 10.04
N THR A 13 0.65 -17.23 9.24
CA THR A 13 -0.24 -16.07 9.05
C THR A 13 -0.79 -15.58 10.39
N VAL A 14 -1.30 -16.49 11.24
CA VAL A 14 -1.88 -16.16 12.55
C VAL A 14 -0.83 -15.54 13.48
N ILE A 15 0.38 -16.13 13.57
CA ILE A 15 1.47 -15.57 14.40
C ILE A 15 1.84 -14.15 13.93
N LEU A 16 1.99 -13.95 12.62
CA LEU A 16 2.35 -12.66 12.07
C LEU A 16 1.26 -11.62 12.26
N THR A 17 0.00 -12.01 12.08
CA THR A 17 -1.17 -11.17 12.39
C THR A 17 -1.19 -10.77 13.86
N TYR A 18 -0.99 -11.73 14.77
CA TYR A 18 -0.93 -11.45 16.20
C TYR A 18 0.21 -10.48 16.52
N ARG A 19 1.41 -10.69 15.94
CA ARG A 19 2.56 -9.79 16.10
C ARG A 19 2.25 -8.37 15.58
N LEU A 20 1.64 -8.26 14.40
CA LEU A 20 1.25 -6.99 13.78
C LEU A 20 0.26 -6.23 14.68
N PHE A 21 -0.81 -6.87 15.11
CA PHE A 21 -1.81 -6.22 15.95
C PHE A 21 -1.30 -5.94 17.37
N SER A 22 -0.42 -6.78 17.92
CA SER A 22 0.24 -6.49 19.19
C SER A 22 1.15 -5.26 19.08
N PHE A 23 1.84 -5.09 17.95
CA PHE A 23 2.64 -3.90 17.67
C PHE A 23 1.76 -2.64 17.62
N ILE A 24 0.68 -2.66 16.83
CA ILE A 24 -0.28 -1.54 16.76
C ILE A 24 -0.86 -1.24 18.15
N ASN A 25 -1.33 -2.27 18.86
CA ASN A 25 -1.92 -2.10 20.19
C ASN A 25 -0.96 -1.45 21.19
N LYS A 26 0.33 -1.83 21.14
CA LYS A 26 1.35 -1.34 22.05
C LYS A 26 1.82 0.09 21.75
N TYR A 27 1.92 0.45 20.47
CA TYR A 27 2.62 1.66 20.03
C TYR A 27 1.73 2.74 19.41
N ALA A 28 0.57 2.39 18.85
CA ALA A 28 -0.35 3.39 18.31
C ALA A 28 -0.95 4.23 19.45
N VAL A 29 -0.87 5.55 19.32
CA VAL A 29 -1.44 6.53 20.24
C VAL A 29 -2.61 7.21 19.55
N ASN A 30 -3.72 7.38 20.26
CA ASN A 30 -4.92 8.07 19.79
C ASN A 30 -4.68 9.58 19.66
N LEU A 31 -3.90 9.98 18.66
CA LEU A 31 -3.62 11.36 18.33
C LEU A 31 -3.53 11.47 16.82
N LEU A 32 -4.26 12.44 16.25
CA LEU A 32 -4.16 12.78 14.83
C LEU A 32 -2.73 13.26 14.53
N TYR A 33 -2.23 12.92 13.34
CA TYR A 33 -0.84 13.16 12.96
C TYR A 33 -0.70 13.53 11.49
N ASP A 34 0.13 14.54 11.23
CA ASP A 34 0.57 14.96 9.90
C ASP A 34 -0.62 15.23 8.96
N ASP A 35 -0.69 14.50 7.84
CA ASP A 35 -1.73 14.63 6.80
C ASP A 35 -3.18 14.53 7.33
N GLN A 36 -3.39 13.89 8.49
CA GLN A 36 -4.73 13.80 9.12
C GLN A 36 -5.32 15.15 9.47
N TRP A 37 -4.48 16.10 9.88
CA TRP A 37 -4.94 17.42 10.27
C TRP A 37 -5.44 18.23 9.09
N TRP A 38 -4.84 18.06 7.91
CA TRP A 38 -5.29 18.74 6.70
C TRP A 38 -6.66 18.30 6.21
N ILE A 39 -7.01 17.03 6.43
CA ILE A 39 -8.31 16.49 6.07
C ILE A 39 -9.33 16.61 7.20
N ALA A 40 -8.96 17.25 8.32
CA ALA A 40 -9.78 17.29 9.52
C ALA A 40 -11.14 17.94 9.26
N ASP A 41 -11.16 19.03 8.50
CA ASP A 41 -12.36 19.80 8.17
C ASP A 41 -13.43 18.95 7.49
N MET A 42 -13.01 18.07 6.58
CA MET A 42 -13.91 17.19 5.85
C MET A 42 -14.69 16.25 6.78
N ILE A 43 -14.07 15.83 7.89
CA ILE A 43 -14.65 14.88 8.84
C ILE A 43 -15.34 15.61 9.99
N ILE A 44 -14.70 16.62 10.62
CA ILE A 44 -15.26 17.38 11.74
C ILE A 44 -16.53 18.12 11.30
N GLU A 45 -16.52 18.74 10.13
CA GLU A 45 -17.68 19.51 9.62
C GLU A 45 -18.75 18.63 8.98
N ASN A 46 -18.57 17.30 9.01
CA ASN A 46 -19.55 16.33 8.53
C ASN A 46 -19.95 16.55 7.05
N LYS A 47 -18.99 16.92 6.20
CA LYS A 47 -19.22 17.19 4.77
C LYS A 47 -19.89 16.01 4.06
N PRO A 48 -20.76 16.20 3.05
CA PRO A 48 -21.49 15.10 2.39
C PRO A 48 -20.55 14.11 1.69
N PHE A 49 -20.97 12.84 1.54
CA PHE A 49 -20.11 11.79 0.95
C PHE A 49 -19.60 12.11 -0.46
N LYS A 50 -20.38 12.86 -1.25
CA LYS A 50 -19.95 13.32 -2.58
C LYS A 50 -18.70 14.19 -2.48
N GLU A 51 -18.65 15.14 -1.55
CA GLU A 51 -17.48 16.00 -1.34
C GLU A 51 -16.28 15.17 -0.90
N LEU A 52 -16.47 14.23 0.03
CA LEU A 52 -15.38 13.34 0.46
C LEU A 52 -14.83 12.48 -0.68
N PHE A 53 -15.72 11.98 -1.54
CA PHE A 53 -15.33 11.12 -2.65
C PHE A 53 -14.47 11.85 -3.68
N PHE A 54 -14.80 13.11 -3.97
CA PHE A 54 -14.08 13.91 -4.95
C PHE A 54 -12.99 14.79 -4.35
N TYR A 55 -12.84 14.80 -3.02
CA TYR A 55 -11.88 15.63 -2.32
C TYR A 55 -10.44 15.35 -2.79
N LEU A 56 -9.79 16.42 -3.23
CA LEU A 56 -8.41 16.46 -3.67
C LEU A 56 -7.55 16.98 -2.51
N TYR A 57 -6.68 16.12 -1.98
CA TYR A 57 -5.68 16.47 -1.00
C TYR A 57 -4.30 16.39 -1.65
N SER A 58 -3.64 17.54 -1.79
CA SER A 58 -2.39 17.64 -2.54
C SER A 58 -2.56 17.03 -3.96
N GLU A 59 -1.64 16.18 -4.42
CA GLU A 59 -1.78 15.47 -5.71
C GLU A 59 -2.76 14.27 -5.72
N HIS A 60 -3.45 13.99 -4.61
CA HIS A 60 -4.22 12.76 -4.43
C HIS A 60 -5.70 13.02 -4.21
N ARG A 61 -6.56 12.41 -5.04
CA ARG A 61 -7.96 12.24 -4.64
C ARG A 61 -8.05 11.12 -3.63
N ILE A 62 -8.67 11.34 -2.47
CA ILE A 62 -8.68 10.31 -1.42
C ILE A 62 -9.84 9.30 -1.61
N GLY A 63 -10.99 9.81 -2.05
CA GLY A 63 -12.14 9.01 -2.46
C GLY A 63 -12.66 8.05 -1.41
N VAL A 64 -12.68 6.76 -1.76
CA VAL A 64 -13.20 5.69 -0.89
C VAL A 64 -12.45 5.67 0.44
N GLY A 65 -11.17 6.01 0.44
CA GLY A 65 -10.37 6.13 1.66
C GLY A 65 -10.97 7.08 2.69
N LEU A 66 -11.42 8.26 2.24
CA LEU A 66 -11.92 9.31 3.12
C LEU A 66 -13.32 8.96 3.64
N ILE A 67 -14.12 8.27 2.83
CA ILE A 67 -15.41 7.73 3.26
C ILE A 67 -15.23 6.70 4.37
N ILE A 68 -14.30 5.75 4.17
CA ILE A 68 -13.99 4.73 5.19
C ILE A 68 -13.49 5.39 6.47
N MET A 69 -12.60 6.38 6.34
CA MET A 69 -12.09 7.11 7.49
C MET A 69 -13.16 7.88 8.24
N ARG A 70 -14.01 8.65 7.54
CA ARG A 70 -15.11 9.35 8.21
C ARG A 70 -16.00 8.38 8.97
N THR A 71 -16.29 7.23 8.35
CA THR A 71 -17.09 6.18 9.00
C THR A 71 -16.40 5.68 10.27
N LEU A 72 -15.10 5.35 10.20
CA LEU A 72 -14.32 4.95 11.38
C LEU A 72 -14.26 6.06 12.43
N ALA A 73 -14.04 7.31 12.02
CA ALA A 73 -13.94 8.45 12.92
C ALA A 73 -15.26 8.68 13.66
N VAL A 74 -16.40 8.64 12.97
CA VAL A 74 -17.71 8.80 13.63
C VAL A 74 -17.98 7.62 14.59
N LEU A 75 -17.69 6.39 14.18
CA LEU A 75 -17.97 5.19 15.00
C LEU A 75 -17.06 5.05 16.23
N THR A 76 -15.87 5.65 16.21
CA THR A 76 -14.85 5.45 17.24
C THR A 76 -14.51 6.74 17.99
N TYR A 77 -15.33 7.79 17.84
CA TYR A 77 -15.03 9.14 18.33
C TYR A 77 -13.63 9.61 17.88
N TRP A 78 -13.27 9.29 16.64
CA TRP A 78 -11.98 9.52 16.00
C TRP A 78 -10.77 8.97 16.74
N ASN A 79 -10.91 7.74 17.25
CA ASN A 79 -9.77 7.04 17.82
C ASN A 79 -8.85 6.53 16.70
N THR A 80 -7.71 7.21 16.50
CA THR A 80 -6.77 6.89 15.40
C THR A 80 -6.13 5.51 15.52
N ARG A 81 -6.21 4.85 16.69
CA ARG A 81 -5.78 3.45 16.84
C ARG A 81 -6.62 2.51 15.98
N PHE A 82 -7.92 2.77 15.84
CA PHE A 82 -8.81 1.96 14.99
C PHE A 82 -8.47 2.13 13.50
N GLU A 83 -8.03 3.31 13.07
CA GLU A 83 -7.53 3.50 11.70
C GLU A 83 -6.28 2.66 11.44
N ASN A 84 -5.35 2.63 12.41
CA ASN A 84 -4.15 1.80 12.34
C ASN A 84 -4.49 0.31 12.29
N PHE A 85 -5.46 -0.15 13.11
CA PHE A 85 -6.00 -1.50 13.00
C PHE A 85 -6.64 -1.76 11.63
N GLY A 86 -7.36 -0.79 11.05
CA GLY A 86 -7.91 -0.86 9.70
C GLY A 86 -6.85 -1.06 8.62
N PHE A 87 -5.71 -0.37 8.74
CA PHE A 87 -4.53 -0.64 7.90
C PHE A 87 -4.02 -2.08 8.09
N GLY A 88 -3.88 -2.53 9.33
CA GLY A 88 -3.46 -3.92 9.62
C GLY A 88 -4.41 -4.97 9.04
N ILE A 89 -5.72 -4.76 9.11
CA ILE A 89 -6.74 -5.60 8.47
C ILE A 89 -6.55 -5.63 6.95
N SER A 90 -6.28 -4.48 6.35
CA SER A 90 -6.03 -4.36 4.91
C SER A 90 -4.80 -5.16 4.47
N VAL A 91 -3.71 -5.13 5.25
CA VAL A 91 -2.52 -5.96 5.03
C VAL A 91 -2.85 -7.45 5.06
N ILE A 92 -3.68 -7.90 6.02
CA ILE A 92 -4.09 -9.30 6.12
C ILE A 92 -4.95 -9.70 4.91
N ILE A 93 -5.91 -8.87 4.51
CA ILE A 93 -6.75 -9.10 3.32
C ILE A 93 -5.87 -9.26 2.08
N ILE A 94 -4.88 -8.39 1.91
CA ILE A 94 -3.90 -8.48 0.82
C ILE A 94 -3.14 -9.80 0.88
N ALA A 95 -2.64 -10.21 2.05
CA ALA A 95 -1.91 -11.48 2.21
C ALA A 95 -2.78 -12.70 1.83
N LEU A 96 -4.05 -12.70 2.24
CA LEU A 96 -5.01 -13.74 1.87
C LEU A 96 -5.28 -13.76 0.36
N PHE A 97 -5.46 -12.59 -0.26
CA PHE A 97 -5.61 -12.50 -1.71
C PHE A 97 -4.36 -12.94 -2.46
N SER A 98 -3.16 -12.66 -1.94
CA SER A 98 -1.90 -13.13 -2.53
C SER A 98 -1.75 -14.65 -2.45
N LEU A 99 -2.11 -15.27 -1.32
CA LEU A 99 -2.16 -16.73 -1.18
C LEU A 99 -3.17 -17.35 -2.15
N ALA A 100 -4.34 -16.74 -2.26
CA ALA A 100 -5.40 -17.21 -3.13
C ALA A 100 -5.03 -17.04 -4.62
N LEU A 101 -4.34 -15.95 -4.99
CA LEU A 101 -3.72 -15.76 -6.31
C LEU A 101 -2.66 -16.82 -6.59
N LYS A 102 -1.78 -17.11 -5.62
CA LYS A 102 -0.77 -18.17 -5.76
C LYS A 102 -1.43 -19.52 -6.04
N TYR A 103 -2.46 -19.89 -5.29
CA TYR A 103 -3.20 -21.13 -5.51
C TYR A 103 -3.88 -21.14 -6.88
N LYS A 104 -4.46 -20.02 -7.29
CA LYS A 104 -5.11 -19.88 -8.61
C LYS A 104 -4.14 -20.15 -9.76
N LEU A 105 -2.89 -19.65 -9.65
CA LEU A 105 -1.84 -19.78 -10.66
C LEU A 105 -1.16 -21.16 -10.64
N ALA A 106 -0.80 -21.67 -9.46
CA ALA A 106 0.00 -22.89 -9.32
C ALA A 106 -0.82 -24.17 -9.06
N LYS A 107 -2.11 -24.05 -8.69
CA LYS A 107 -3.05 -25.15 -8.35
C LYS A 107 -2.63 -26.05 -7.18
N LYS A 108 -1.63 -25.66 -6.40
CA LYS A 108 -1.15 -26.37 -5.22
C LYS A 108 -0.54 -25.41 -4.22
N PHE A 109 -0.58 -25.78 -2.94
CA PHE A 109 0.25 -25.15 -1.91
C PHE A 109 1.53 -25.97 -1.67
N GLU A 110 2.61 -25.28 -1.33
CA GLU A 110 3.93 -25.81 -1.03
C GLU A 110 4.48 -25.11 0.22
N VAL A 111 5.43 -25.73 0.93
CA VAL A 111 6.00 -25.16 2.17
C VAL A 111 6.61 -23.77 1.93
N THR A 112 7.14 -23.52 0.73
CA THR A 112 7.68 -22.21 0.35
C THR A 112 6.64 -21.09 0.39
N ASP A 113 5.33 -21.39 0.41
CA ASP A 113 4.24 -20.41 0.41
C ASP A 113 4.10 -19.66 1.74
N ILE A 114 4.77 -20.14 2.79
CA ILE A 114 4.96 -19.40 4.04
C ILE A 114 5.65 -18.04 3.78
N ALA A 115 6.42 -17.92 2.69
CA ALA A 115 7.03 -16.66 2.28
C ALA A 115 5.99 -15.55 2.01
N ILE A 116 4.80 -15.88 1.51
CA ILE A 116 3.77 -14.88 1.16
C ILE A 116 3.33 -14.07 2.40
N PRO A 117 2.83 -14.69 3.48
CA PRO A 117 2.46 -13.94 4.68
C PRO A 117 3.67 -13.28 5.33
N ILE A 118 4.88 -13.84 5.27
CA ILE A 118 6.08 -13.17 5.81
C ILE A 118 6.41 -11.88 5.06
N ILE A 119 6.38 -11.92 3.72
CA ILE A 119 6.66 -10.74 2.87
C ILE A 119 5.61 -9.65 3.13
N ILE A 120 4.34 -10.00 3.25
CA ILE A 120 3.25 -9.01 3.32
C ILE A 120 2.97 -8.55 4.76
N ILE A 121 2.98 -9.46 5.73
CA ILE A 121 2.64 -9.20 7.13
C ILE A 121 3.93 -8.98 7.94
N ASN A 122 4.69 -7.94 7.57
CA ASN A 122 5.92 -7.54 8.25
C ASN A 122 5.73 -6.23 9.06
N LEU A 123 6.65 -5.91 9.98
CA LEU A 123 6.58 -4.66 10.76
C LEU A 123 7.36 -3.51 10.10
N HIS A 124 7.94 -3.69 8.92
CA HIS A 124 8.66 -2.63 8.22
C HIS A 124 7.72 -1.61 7.57
N HIS A 125 6.40 -1.84 7.60
CA HIS A 125 5.38 -0.82 7.34
C HIS A 125 5.13 0.11 8.55
N HIS A 126 6.08 0.24 9.49
CA HIS A 126 5.83 0.82 10.83
C HIS A 126 5.28 2.25 10.80
N GLU A 127 5.71 3.12 9.88
CA GLU A 127 5.08 4.44 9.71
C GLU A 127 3.57 4.31 9.43
N ASN A 128 3.19 3.46 8.48
CA ASN A 128 1.77 3.23 8.17
C ASN A 128 0.97 2.60 9.30
N LEU A 129 1.64 1.88 10.21
CA LEU A 129 1.01 1.21 11.34
C LEU A 129 0.77 2.15 12.53
N LEU A 130 1.39 3.34 12.55
CA LEU A 130 1.43 4.21 13.73
C LEU A 130 0.96 5.65 13.47
N GLU A 131 1.03 6.12 12.23
CA GLU A 131 0.67 7.50 11.88
C GLU A 131 -0.84 7.73 11.79
N GLY A 132 -1.66 6.70 11.52
CA GLY A 132 -3.06 6.88 11.14
C GLY A 132 -3.20 7.28 9.67
N PHE A 133 -4.42 7.29 9.11
CA PHE A 133 -4.69 7.75 7.73
C PHE A 133 -4.02 7.01 6.56
N ARG A 134 -3.41 5.84 6.76
CA ARG A 134 -2.73 5.13 5.66
C ARG A 134 -3.56 4.04 4.99
N VAL A 135 -4.75 3.71 5.50
CA VAL A 135 -5.63 2.67 4.90
C VAL A 135 -5.98 2.99 3.44
N MET A 136 -6.11 4.27 3.10
CA MET A 136 -6.46 4.73 1.75
C MET A 136 -5.46 4.26 0.68
N TYR A 137 -4.18 4.15 1.01
CA TYR A 137 -3.15 3.73 0.06
C TYR A 137 -3.22 2.24 -0.30
N LEU A 138 -3.87 1.42 0.54
CA LEU A 138 -4.06 -0.01 0.29
C LEU A 138 -5.37 -0.32 -0.45
N ILE A 139 -6.32 0.62 -0.50
CA ILE A 139 -7.60 0.41 -1.19
C ILE A 139 -7.42 0.11 -2.67
N PRO A 140 -6.64 0.88 -3.47
CA PRO A 140 -6.37 0.54 -4.87
C PRO A 140 -5.79 -0.86 -5.06
N VAL A 141 -4.94 -1.29 -4.14
CA VAL A 141 -4.33 -2.62 -4.18
C VAL A 141 -5.38 -3.69 -3.95
N ILE A 142 -6.24 -3.53 -2.93
CA ILE A 142 -7.34 -4.45 -2.66
C ILE A 142 -8.27 -4.53 -3.88
N ILE A 143 -8.63 -3.38 -4.46
CA ILE A 143 -9.44 -3.30 -5.67
C ILE A 143 -8.75 -4.03 -6.85
N MET A 144 -7.44 -3.85 -7.01
CA MET A 144 -6.65 -4.56 -8.02
C MET A 144 -6.70 -6.09 -7.83
N TYR A 145 -6.64 -6.58 -6.59
CA TYR A 145 -6.81 -8.02 -6.32
C TYR A 145 -8.22 -8.50 -6.66
N ILE A 146 -9.26 -7.74 -6.31
CA ILE A 146 -10.65 -8.05 -6.70
C ILE A 146 -10.74 -8.12 -8.23
N TYR A 147 -10.10 -7.18 -8.94
CA TYR A 147 -10.00 -7.22 -10.40
C TYR A 147 -9.33 -8.51 -10.92
N PHE A 148 -8.21 -8.95 -10.31
CA PHE A 148 -7.58 -10.23 -10.67
C PHE A 148 -8.49 -11.45 -10.46
N TRP A 149 -9.44 -11.37 -9.53
CA TRP A 149 -10.46 -12.40 -9.34
C TRP A 149 -11.50 -12.38 -10.45
N LEU A 150 -12.05 -11.20 -10.75
CA LEU A 150 -13.04 -11.00 -11.83
C LEU A 150 -12.52 -11.42 -13.20
N PHE A 151 -11.20 -11.36 -13.41
CA PHE A 151 -10.51 -11.75 -14.64
C PHE A 151 -11.00 -13.06 -15.26
N ASN A 152 -11.32 -14.08 -14.45
CA ASN A 152 -11.70 -15.42 -14.94
C ASN A 152 -13.20 -15.70 -14.96
N LEU A 153 -14.05 -14.75 -14.56
CA LEU A 153 -15.50 -14.94 -14.58
C LEU A 153 -16.04 -14.79 -16.01
N LYS A 154 -17.10 -15.55 -16.33
CA LYS A 154 -17.74 -15.64 -17.66
C LYS A 154 -19.11 -14.94 -17.76
N PHE A 155 -19.48 -14.09 -16.80
CA PHE A 155 -20.82 -13.48 -16.73
C PHE A 155 -20.88 -12.08 -17.35
N GLY A 156 -22.05 -11.68 -17.89
CA GLY A 156 -22.25 -10.38 -18.56
C GLY A 156 -22.02 -9.15 -17.67
N TRP A 157 -22.39 -9.24 -16.38
CA TRP A 157 -22.19 -8.18 -15.39
C TRP A 157 -20.72 -7.89 -15.04
N LYS A 158 -19.78 -8.71 -15.52
CA LYS A 158 -18.35 -8.54 -15.29
C LYS A 158 -17.84 -7.18 -15.74
N TYR A 159 -18.27 -6.70 -16.92
CA TYR A 159 -17.80 -5.42 -17.43
C TYR A 159 -18.27 -4.25 -16.55
N ILE A 160 -19.52 -4.30 -16.07
CA ILE A 160 -20.05 -3.33 -15.12
C ILE A 160 -19.24 -3.37 -13.82
N ALA A 161 -18.98 -4.56 -13.28
CA ALA A 161 -18.17 -4.70 -12.07
C ALA A 161 -16.73 -4.15 -12.27
N ILE A 162 -16.09 -4.43 -13.40
CA ILE A 162 -14.77 -3.87 -13.74
C ILE A 162 -14.81 -2.35 -13.79
N LEU A 163 -15.82 -1.76 -14.45
CA LEU A 163 -15.96 -0.30 -14.55
C LEU A 163 -16.21 0.34 -13.18
N ILE A 164 -17.00 -0.28 -12.31
CA ILE A 164 -17.17 0.16 -10.92
C ILE A 164 -15.81 0.15 -10.20
N LEU A 165 -15.03 -0.93 -10.33
CA LEU A 165 -13.70 -1.00 -9.72
C LEU A 165 -12.74 0.07 -10.27
N VAL A 166 -12.80 0.36 -11.57
CA VAL A 166 -12.02 1.42 -12.21
C VAL A 166 -12.40 2.78 -11.63
N ILE A 167 -13.68 3.09 -11.46
CA ILE A 167 -14.14 4.34 -10.82
C ILE A 167 -13.63 4.41 -9.38
N LEU A 168 -13.89 3.39 -8.57
CA LEU A 168 -13.49 3.37 -7.17
C LEU A 168 -11.96 3.49 -7.01
N SER A 169 -11.20 2.80 -7.85
CA SER A 169 -9.74 2.87 -7.86
C SER A 169 -9.26 4.26 -8.27
N THR A 170 -9.76 4.82 -9.36
CA THR A 170 -9.35 6.15 -9.88
C THR A 170 -9.41 7.22 -8.81
N PHE A 171 -10.45 7.22 -7.99
CA PHE A 171 -10.65 8.22 -6.95
C PHE A 171 -10.00 7.86 -5.61
N SER A 172 -9.31 6.71 -5.48
CA SER A 172 -8.69 6.24 -4.22
C SER A 172 -7.16 6.41 -4.20
N GLY A 173 -6.66 7.61 -4.44
CA GLY A 173 -5.25 7.98 -4.46
C GLY A 173 -4.66 7.95 -5.87
N PHE A 174 -3.51 8.59 -6.05
CA PHE A 174 -2.88 8.69 -7.37
C PHE A 174 -2.54 7.31 -7.98
N HIS A 175 -2.09 6.36 -7.16
CA HIS A 175 -1.82 4.98 -7.59
C HIS A 175 -3.08 4.21 -8.00
N GLY A 176 -4.26 4.75 -7.68
CA GLY A 176 -5.56 4.30 -8.15
C GLY A 176 -5.68 4.24 -9.67
N ILE A 177 -5.02 5.16 -10.37
CA ILE A 177 -4.99 5.24 -11.84
C ILE A 177 -4.25 4.03 -12.45
N PHE A 178 -3.35 3.38 -11.71
CA PHE A 178 -2.57 2.25 -12.24
C PHE A 178 -3.49 1.08 -12.63
N LEU A 179 -4.60 0.87 -11.91
CA LEU A 179 -5.58 -0.13 -12.28
C LEU A 179 -6.19 0.14 -13.66
N ASN A 180 -6.48 1.41 -13.96
CA ASN A 180 -7.05 1.81 -15.24
C ASN A 180 -6.12 1.43 -16.38
N LEU A 181 -4.82 1.65 -16.20
CA LEU A 181 -3.80 1.21 -17.16
C LEU A 181 -3.79 -0.32 -17.33
N PHE A 182 -3.95 -1.09 -16.25
CA PHE A 182 -4.03 -2.55 -16.34
C PHE A 182 -5.27 -3.05 -17.06
N VAL A 183 -6.43 -2.44 -16.79
CA VAL A 183 -7.68 -2.74 -17.50
C VAL A 183 -7.52 -2.37 -18.98
N PHE A 184 -6.96 -1.19 -19.27
CA PHE A 184 -6.71 -0.72 -20.63
C PHE A 184 -5.82 -1.69 -21.42
N LEU A 185 -4.63 -2.03 -20.90
CA LEU A 185 -3.71 -2.97 -21.54
C LEU A 185 -4.35 -4.34 -21.75
N PHE A 186 -5.13 -4.81 -20.78
CA PHE A 186 -5.78 -6.11 -20.88
C PHE A 186 -6.90 -6.15 -21.94
N GLU A 187 -7.72 -5.11 -22.01
CA GLU A 187 -8.79 -5.02 -23.00
C GLU A 187 -8.24 -4.81 -24.42
N ILE A 188 -7.08 -4.14 -24.59
CA ILE A 188 -6.34 -4.13 -25.87
C ILE A 188 -5.95 -5.56 -26.27
N LEU A 189 -5.36 -6.34 -25.36
CA LEU A 189 -4.95 -7.71 -25.66
C LEU A 189 -6.15 -8.60 -26.05
N LYS A 190 -7.31 -8.39 -25.41
CA LYS A 190 -8.56 -9.06 -25.80
C LYS A 190 -9.08 -8.59 -27.14
N PHE A 191 -9.05 -7.29 -27.42
CA PHE A 191 -9.48 -6.70 -28.68
C PHE A 191 -8.70 -7.30 -29.86
N ILE A 192 -7.37 -7.37 -29.74
CA ILE A 192 -6.49 -7.98 -30.74
C ILE A 192 -6.83 -9.47 -30.95
N LYS A 193 -7.18 -10.19 -29.88
CA LYS A 193 -7.53 -11.62 -29.95
C LYS A 193 -9.00 -11.90 -30.31
N ALA A 194 -9.87 -10.89 -30.32
CA ALA A 194 -11.30 -11.08 -30.52
C ALA A 194 -11.61 -11.43 -31.99
N LYS A 195 -12.30 -12.56 -32.20
CA LYS A 195 -12.68 -13.03 -33.54
C LYS A 195 -13.99 -12.45 -34.05
N ASN A 196 -14.91 -12.07 -33.17
CA ASN A 196 -16.23 -11.56 -33.56
C ASN A 196 -16.36 -10.04 -33.30
N LEU A 197 -17.19 -9.39 -34.11
CA LEU A 197 -17.42 -7.94 -34.05
C LEU A 197 -18.02 -7.53 -32.69
N LYS A 198 -18.95 -8.32 -32.14
CA LYS A 198 -19.59 -8.03 -30.85
C LYS A 198 -18.59 -7.90 -29.70
N SER A 199 -17.60 -8.80 -29.61
CA SER A 199 -16.56 -8.71 -28.58
C SER A 199 -15.61 -7.55 -28.83
N LYS A 200 -15.30 -7.24 -30.11
CA LYS A 200 -14.50 -6.06 -30.46
C LYS A 200 -15.18 -4.77 -30.01
N ILE A 201 -16.46 -4.59 -30.34
CA ILE A 201 -17.26 -3.44 -29.93
C ILE A 201 -17.32 -3.33 -28.40
N ALA A 202 -17.60 -4.44 -27.70
CA ALA A 202 -17.63 -4.45 -26.24
C ALA A 202 -16.29 -3.99 -25.62
N ASN A 203 -15.16 -4.49 -26.13
CA ASN A 203 -13.85 -4.09 -25.65
C ASN A 203 -13.56 -2.61 -25.97
N VAL A 204 -13.96 -2.10 -27.15
CA VAL A 204 -13.81 -0.68 -27.51
C VAL A 204 -14.62 0.22 -26.58
N ILE A 205 -15.88 -0.15 -26.27
CA ILE A 205 -16.70 0.60 -25.31
C ILE A 205 -15.99 0.68 -23.96
N VAL A 206 -15.52 -0.46 -23.44
CA VAL A 206 -14.80 -0.49 -22.15
C VAL A 206 -13.53 0.36 -22.20
N LEU A 207 -12.75 0.29 -23.28
CA LEU A 207 -11.54 1.11 -23.46
C LEU A 207 -11.86 2.61 -23.42
N ILE A 208 -12.88 3.05 -24.16
CA ILE A 208 -13.32 4.45 -24.17
C ILE A 208 -13.79 4.85 -22.77
N THR A 209 -14.60 4.01 -22.11
CA THR A 209 -15.07 4.31 -20.74
C THR A 209 -13.92 4.42 -19.75
N VAL A 210 -12.91 3.54 -19.82
CA VAL A 210 -11.73 3.61 -18.95
C VAL A 210 -10.93 4.89 -19.20
N ILE A 211 -10.78 5.32 -20.46
CA ILE A 211 -10.16 6.61 -20.79
C ILE A 211 -10.95 7.75 -20.16
N LEU A 212 -12.28 7.80 -20.36
CA LEU A 212 -13.14 8.85 -19.81
C LEU A 212 -13.08 8.90 -18.28
N ILE A 213 -13.12 7.75 -17.60
CA ILE A 213 -12.97 7.68 -16.14
C ILE A 213 -11.59 8.19 -15.72
N THR A 214 -10.52 7.78 -16.42
CA THR A 214 -9.16 8.25 -16.12
C THR A 214 -9.04 9.77 -16.31
N SER A 215 -9.57 10.30 -17.42
CA SER A 215 -9.61 11.73 -17.69
C SER A 215 -10.40 12.50 -16.63
N SER A 216 -11.47 11.90 -16.08
CA SER A 216 -12.27 12.53 -15.01
C SER A 216 -11.49 12.78 -13.72
N TYR A 217 -10.39 12.04 -13.46
CA TYR A 217 -9.49 12.31 -12.34
C TYR A 217 -8.92 13.73 -12.40
N PHE A 218 -8.69 14.26 -13.60
CA PHE A 218 -8.03 15.54 -13.80
C PHE A 218 -8.98 16.74 -13.78
N ILE A 219 -10.30 16.52 -13.66
CA ILE A 219 -11.28 17.62 -13.60
C ILE A 219 -11.13 18.40 -12.29
N GLY A 220 -10.71 19.66 -12.35
CA GLY A 220 -10.42 20.45 -11.16
C GLY A 220 -9.18 19.97 -10.40
N PHE A 221 -8.26 19.28 -11.09
CA PHE A 221 -6.97 18.93 -10.52
C PHE A 221 -6.07 20.17 -10.48
N SER A 222 -5.62 20.52 -9.28
CA SER A 222 -4.59 21.52 -9.03
C SER A 222 -3.49 20.87 -8.19
N SER A 223 -2.24 21.01 -8.62
CA SER A 223 -1.09 20.64 -7.78
C SER A 223 -0.37 21.91 -7.36
N ASP A 224 -0.18 22.10 -6.05
CA ASP A 224 0.57 23.24 -5.51
C ASP A 224 2.10 23.11 -5.69
N HIS A 225 2.56 22.11 -6.44
CA HIS A 225 3.99 21.88 -6.68
C HIS A 225 4.48 22.76 -7.84
N SER A 226 4.85 24.01 -7.53
CA SER A 226 5.64 24.87 -8.44
C SER A 226 7.04 24.32 -8.72
N ASP A 227 7.53 23.40 -7.89
CA ASP A 227 8.94 23.02 -7.83
C ASP A 227 9.19 21.62 -8.39
N PHE A 228 8.73 21.36 -9.61
CA PHE A 228 9.13 20.14 -10.32
C PHE A 228 10.62 20.20 -10.64
N THR A 229 11.37 19.22 -10.16
CA THR A 229 12.78 19.05 -10.51
C THR A 229 12.96 17.75 -11.28
N ILE A 230 13.91 17.70 -12.21
CA ILE A 230 14.24 16.46 -12.93
C ILE A 230 15.18 15.64 -12.04
N PRO A 231 14.83 14.39 -11.69
CA PRO A 231 15.72 13.54 -10.90
C PRO A 231 17.03 13.25 -11.64
N THR A 232 18.16 13.30 -10.94
CA THR A 232 19.45 12.88 -11.51
C THR A 232 19.51 11.35 -11.66
N LEU A 233 20.44 10.84 -12.48
CA LEU A 233 20.64 9.38 -12.65
C LEU A 233 20.91 8.66 -11.31
N TYR A 234 21.52 9.34 -10.35
CA TYR A 234 21.72 8.82 -9.00
C TYR A 234 20.41 8.39 -8.32
N TYR A 235 19.31 9.14 -8.50
CA TYR A 235 18.01 8.79 -7.91
C TYR A 235 17.42 7.50 -8.48
N PHE A 236 17.67 7.22 -9.76
CA PHE A 236 17.21 5.99 -10.43
C PHE A 236 17.96 4.73 -9.99
N TYR A 237 19.10 4.89 -9.31
CA TYR A 237 19.85 3.80 -8.70
C TYR A 237 19.59 3.71 -7.19
N GLU A 238 19.77 4.82 -6.46
CA GLU A 238 19.75 4.82 -5.00
C GLU A 238 18.34 4.59 -4.44
N THR A 239 17.33 5.27 -4.99
CA THR A 239 15.97 5.21 -4.46
C THR A 239 15.36 3.81 -4.59
N PRO A 240 15.36 3.15 -5.78
CA PRO A 240 14.86 1.79 -5.89
C PRO A 240 15.61 0.81 -4.99
N THR A 241 16.94 0.94 -4.91
CA THR A 241 17.77 0.08 -4.07
C THR A 241 17.40 0.21 -2.60
N ARG A 242 17.25 1.44 -2.09
CA ARG A 242 16.81 1.67 -0.71
C ARG A 242 15.40 1.16 -0.47
N MET A 243 14.44 1.49 -1.34
CA MET A 243 13.04 1.06 -1.22
C MET A 243 12.91 -0.47 -1.20
N ILE A 244 13.64 -1.17 -2.06
CA ILE A 244 13.70 -2.64 -2.08
C ILE A 244 14.24 -3.14 -0.75
N ASN A 245 15.33 -2.56 -0.25
CA ASN A 245 15.95 -2.98 1.00
C ASN A 245 15.18 -2.63 2.27
N GLN A 246 14.24 -1.68 2.23
CA GLN A 246 13.42 -1.31 3.40
C GLN A 246 12.67 -2.50 4.02
N ILE A 247 12.33 -3.52 3.23
CA ILE A 247 11.67 -4.73 3.75
C ILE A 247 12.56 -5.51 4.73
N PHE A 248 13.87 -5.26 4.74
CA PHE A 248 14.84 -5.86 5.66
C PHE A 248 15.25 -4.93 6.80
N GLY A 249 14.73 -3.70 6.82
CA GLY A 249 15.19 -2.60 7.66
C GLY A 249 16.29 -1.75 7.01
N THR A 250 16.49 -0.55 7.55
CA THR A 250 17.39 0.50 7.04
C THR A 250 18.89 0.21 7.16
N THR A 251 19.29 -0.97 7.63
CA THR A 251 20.65 -1.24 8.12
C THR A 251 21.53 -2.07 7.20
N LEU A 252 21.06 -2.49 6.02
CA LEU A 252 21.89 -3.30 5.11
C LEU A 252 22.98 -2.44 4.47
N ARG A 253 24.23 -2.65 4.93
CA ARG A 253 25.42 -2.05 4.32
C ARG A 253 25.81 -2.79 3.04
N PHE A 254 26.50 -2.09 2.14
CA PHE A 254 27.13 -2.67 0.97
C PHE A 254 28.05 -3.85 1.36
N PRO A 255 28.09 -4.96 0.61
CA PRO A 255 27.42 -5.21 -0.69
C PRO A 255 26.01 -5.83 -0.58
N PHE A 256 25.51 -6.08 0.63
CA PHE A 256 24.25 -6.80 0.84
C PHE A 256 23.04 -6.05 0.27
N ASN A 257 23.13 -4.72 0.15
CA ASN A 257 22.10 -3.88 -0.47
C ASN A 257 21.87 -4.17 -1.97
N LEU A 258 22.79 -4.84 -2.67
CA LEU A 258 22.63 -5.18 -4.09
C LEU A 258 21.98 -6.54 -4.35
N ILE A 259 22.00 -7.43 -3.36
CA ILE A 259 21.57 -8.83 -3.54
C ILE A 259 20.08 -8.90 -3.92
N SER A 260 19.22 -8.20 -3.17
CA SER A 260 17.77 -8.16 -3.39
C SER A 260 17.37 -7.52 -4.73
N PRO A 261 17.87 -6.34 -5.13
CA PRO A 261 17.66 -5.81 -6.47
C PRO A 261 18.07 -6.78 -7.58
N LEU A 262 19.22 -7.44 -7.45
CA LEU A 262 19.71 -8.39 -8.47
C LEU A 262 18.81 -9.63 -8.59
N ILE A 263 18.31 -10.16 -7.46
CA ILE A 263 17.34 -11.27 -7.47
C ILE A 263 16.04 -10.85 -8.14
N ILE A 264 15.52 -9.67 -7.81
CA ILE A 264 14.29 -9.13 -8.39
C ILE A 264 14.48 -8.92 -9.90
N LEU A 265 15.62 -8.37 -10.32
CA LEU A 265 15.94 -8.17 -11.72
C LEU A 265 16.02 -9.50 -12.48
N GLY A 266 16.72 -10.49 -11.92
CA GLY A 266 16.80 -11.84 -12.49
C GLY A 266 15.42 -12.49 -12.62
N ALA A 267 14.57 -12.37 -11.59
CA ALA A 267 13.19 -12.85 -11.62
C ALA A 267 12.38 -12.11 -12.69
N LEU A 268 12.49 -10.79 -12.80
CA LEU A 268 11.80 -10.00 -13.81
C LEU A 268 12.20 -10.41 -15.23
N ILE A 269 13.49 -10.63 -15.49
CA ILE A 269 14.00 -11.12 -16.78
C ILE A 269 13.37 -12.48 -17.10
N ILE A 270 13.41 -13.43 -16.16
CA ILE A 270 12.78 -14.75 -16.32
C ILE A 270 11.28 -14.59 -16.64
N PHE A 271 10.58 -13.72 -15.90
CA PHE A 271 9.17 -13.46 -16.11
C PHE A 271 8.89 -12.95 -17.53
N ILE A 272 9.60 -11.91 -17.97
CA ILE A 272 9.42 -11.30 -19.30
C ILE A 272 9.66 -12.35 -20.39
N THR A 273 10.77 -13.11 -20.31
CA THR A 273 11.07 -14.16 -21.29
C THR A 273 9.95 -15.21 -21.35
N GLN A 274 9.45 -15.67 -20.20
CA GLN A 274 8.39 -16.68 -20.13
C GLN A 274 7.02 -16.13 -20.54
N PHE A 275 6.72 -14.88 -20.21
CA PHE A 275 5.48 -14.20 -20.58
C PHE A 275 5.38 -14.05 -22.10
N ILE A 276 6.46 -13.59 -22.74
CA ILE A 276 6.57 -13.47 -24.20
C ILE A 276 6.47 -14.86 -24.86
N LYS A 277 7.22 -15.86 -24.36
CA LYS A 277 7.26 -17.21 -24.93
C LYS A 277 5.90 -17.92 -24.84
N LYS A 278 5.22 -17.84 -23.69
CA LYS A 278 3.97 -18.57 -23.44
C LYS A 278 2.71 -17.84 -23.92
N ARG A 279 2.76 -16.50 -24.06
CA ARG A 279 1.60 -15.63 -24.40
C ARG A 279 0.33 -15.92 -23.59
N ASN A 280 0.52 -16.38 -22.34
CA ASN A 280 -0.55 -16.87 -21.49
C ASN A 280 -1.10 -15.74 -20.63
N LEU A 281 -2.33 -15.31 -20.92
CA LEU A 281 -3.02 -14.24 -20.20
C LEU A 281 -3.25 -14.57 -18.71
N ASN A 282 -3.22 -15.85 -18.31
CA ASN A 282 -3.31 -16.22 -16.89
C ASN A 282 -2.12 -15.69 -16.07
N LEU A 283 -1.01 -15.31 -16.70
CA LEU A 283 0.16 -14.71 -16.06
C LEU A 283 0.05 -13.18 -15.89
N PHE A 284 -1.01 -12.56 -16.44
CA PHE A 284 -1.22 -11.11 -16.39
C PHE A 284 -1.21 -10.52 -14.96
N PRO A 285 -1.75 -11.19 -13.92
CA PRO A 285 -1.64 -10.68 -12.55
C PRO A 285 -0.18 -10.49 -12.07
N ILE A 286 0.74 -11.37 -12.48
CA ILE A 286 2.17 -11.23 -12.13
C ILE A 286 2.77 -10.01 -12.83
N PHE A 287 2.41 -9.79 -14.10
CA PHE A 287 2.79 -8.58 -14.84
C PHE A 287 2.30 -7.32 -14.12
N CYS A 288 1.03 -7.29 -13.71
CA CYS A 288 0.47 -6.16 -12.97
C CYS A 288 1.20 -5.90 -11.65
N LEU A 289 1.57 -6.94 -10.89
CA LEU A 289 2.31 -6.76 -9.64
C LEU A 289 3.71 -6.15 -9.86
N TYR A 290 4.48 -6.65 -10.84
CA TYR A 290 5.76 -6.03 -11.21
C TYR A 290 5.58 -4.59 -11.66
N PHE A 291 4.67 -4.38 -12.61
CA PHE A 291 4.45 -3.07 -13.22
C PHE A 291 3.94 -2.05 -12.20
N TYR A 292 3.06 -2.47 -11.29
CA TYR A 292 2.56 -1.64 -10.20
C TYR A 292 3.71 -1.12 -9.33
N SER A 293 4.57 -2.00 -8.82
CA SER A 293 5.67 -1.58 -7.96
C SER A 293 6.73 -0.76 -8.69
N ILE A 294 7.04 -1.09 -9.95
CA ILE A 294 8.01 -0.32 -10.74
C ILE A 294 7.46 1.08 -11.04
N LEU A 295 6.20 1.18 -11.48
CA LEU A 295 5.56 2.46 -11.73
C LEU A 295 5.45 3.27 -10.45
N PHE A 296 5.13 2.63 -9.33
CA PHE A 296 5.14 3.26 -8.01
C PHE A 296 6.51 3.85 -7.67
N ILE A 297 7.59 3.07 -7.80
CA ILE A 297 8.98 3.56 -7.57
C ILE A 297 9.28 4.76 -8.46
N ILE A 298 8.96 4.69 -9.76
CA ILE A 298 9.16 5.81 -10.70
C ILE A 298 8.39 7.05 -10.22
N THR A 299 7.13 6.89 -9.83
CA THR A 299 6.31 8.02 -9.37
C THR A 299 6.84 8.65 -8.09
N ILE A 300 7.42 7.85 -7.18
CA ILE A 300 8.08 8.37 -5.98
C ILE A 300 9.39 9.09 -6.34
N ILE A 301 10.20 8.56 -7.27
CA ILE A 301 11.42 9.23 -7.74
C ILE A 301 11.08 10.63 -8.28
N PHE A 302 10.06 10.74 -9.14
CA PHE A 302 9.65 12.05 -9.69
C PHE A 302 8.95 12.94 -8.66
N GLY A 303 8.07 12.39 -7.82
CA GLY A 303 7.28 13.16 -6.87
C GLY A 303 8.01 13.55 -5.59
N ARG A 304 9.14 12.90 -5.27
CA ARG A 304 9.85 13.07 -3.99
C ARG A 304 11.35 13.37 -4.13
N ASN A 305 11.88 13.56 -5.34
CA ASN A 305 13.30 13.89 -5.54
C ASN A 305 13.77 15.12 -4.75
N LYS A 306 12.93 16.16 -4.61
CA LYS A 306 13.28 17.38 -3.87
C LYS A 306 13.54 17.15 -2.38
N PHE A 307 13.09 16.02 -1.83
CA PHE A 307 13.23 15.69 -0.41
C PHE A 307 14.39 14.74 -0.10
N GLY A 308 15.16 14.31 -1.11
CA GLY A 308 16.25 13.38 -0.93
C GLY A 308 15.83 11.89 -1.03
N PRO A 309 16.77 10.98 -1.34
CA PRO A 309 16.50 9.54 -1.41
C PRO A 309 16.02 8.95 -0.08
N GLU A 310 16.35 9.53 1.06
CA GLU A 310 15.91 9.10 2.40
C GLU A 310 14.37 9.17 2.50
N VAL A 311 13.79 10.33 2.18
CA VAL A 311 12.33 10.53 2.25
C VAL A 311 11.64 9.73 1.14
N ALA A 312 12.23 9.69 -0.05
CA ALA A 312 11.74 8.90 -1.19
C ALA A 312 11.81 7.37 -0.95
N SER A 313 12.53 6.93 0.09
CA SER A 313 12.60 5.53 0.50
C SER A 313 12.06 5.29 1.91
N SER A 314 11.17 6.17 2.40
CA SER A 314 10.50 6.03 3.70
C SER A 314 9.76 4.69 3.86
N SER A 315 9.61 4.25 5.12
CA SER A 315 9.09 2.91 5.42
C SER A 315 7.61 2.76 5.06
N ARG A 316 6.87 3.87 4.98
CA ARG A 316 5.50 3.91 4.44
C ARG A 316 5.36 3.36 3.02
N TYR A 317 6.45 3.28 2.25
CA TYR A 317 6.40 2.76 0.88
C TYR A 317 6.53 1.24 0.78
N VAL A 318 6.91 0.55 1.86
CA VAL A 318 7.03 -0.92 1.88
C VAL A 318 5.70 -1.57 1.47
N SER A 319 4.55 -0.96 1.76
CA SER A 319 3.20 -1.44 1.38
C SER A 319 3.01 -1.63 -0.11
N HIS A 320 3.79 -0.94 -0.94
CA HIS A 320 3.74 -1.01 -2.39
C HIS A 320 4.88 -1.85 -2.98
N ILE A 321 6.02 -1.92 -2.27
CA ILE A 321 7.20 -2.68 -2.69
C ILE A 321 7.03 -4.19 -2.45
N VAL A 322 6.25 -4.60 -1.45
CA VAL A 322 5.97 -6.04 -1.19
C VAL A 322 5.41 -6.78 -2.42
N PHE A 323 4.74 -6.08 -3.35
CA PHE A 323 4.24 -6.69 -4.58
C PHE A 323 5.35 -7.06 -5.57
N LEU A 324 6.46 -6.33 -5.56
CA LEU A 324 7.66 -6.65 -6.35
C LEU A 324 8.28 -7.98 -5.88
N TYR A 325 8.35 -8.16 -4.56
CA TYR A 325 8.80 -9.41 -3.93
C TYR A 325 7.83 -10.55 -4.20
N LEU A 326 6.52 -10.31 -4.08
CA LEU A 326 5.50 -11.31 -4.40
C LEU A 326 5.56 -11.74 -5.87
N ALA A 327 5.70 -10.80 -6.80
CA ALA A 327 5.81 -11.09 -8.23
C ALA A 327 7.07 -11.92 -8.55
N SER A 328 8.19 -11.54 -7.93
CA SER A 328 9.46 -12.28 -8.01
C SER A 328 9.31 -13.70 -7.48
N TYR A 329 8.73 -13.85 -6.30
CA TYR A 329 8.42 -15.12 -5.69
C TYR A 329 7.55 -16.02 -6.59
N LEU A 330 6.42 -15.51 -7.09
CA LEU A 330 5.52 -16.24 -7.97
C LEU A 330 6.21 -16.66 -9.26
N THR A 331 7.03 -15.79 -9.83
CA THR A 331 7.81 -16.07 -11.04
C THR A 331 8.76 -17.24 -10.82
N LEU A 332 9.58 -17.16 -9.76
CA LEU A 332 10.57 -18.20 -9.46
C LEU A 332 9.89 -19.57 -9.23
N ILE A 333 8.72 -19.57 -8.58
CA ILE A 333 7.97 -20.80 -8.34
C ILE A 333 7.36 -21.42 -9.59
N LEU A 334 6.84 -20.59 -10.50
CA LEU A 334 6.14 -21.06 -11.68
C LEU A 334 7.07 -21.50 -12.80
N PHE A 335 8.28 -20.94 -12.87
CA PHE A 335 9.18 -21.13 -14.01
C PHE A 335 10.48 -21.85 -13.71
N LEU A 336 10.96 -21.88 -12.45
CA LEU A 336 12.18 -22.62 -12.14
C LEU A 336 11.93 -24.11 -11.94
N ASN A 337 12.93 -24.91 -12.31
CA ASN A 337 12.92 -26.34 -12.02
C ASN A 337 13.00 -26.59 -10.50
N LYS A 338 12.58 -27.79 -10.06
CA LYS A 338 12.51 -28.15 -8.64
C LYS A 338 13.85 -28.00 -7.90
N LYS A 339 14.97 -28.35 -8.56
CA LYS A 339 16.31 -28.31 -7.96
C LYS A 339 16.75 -26.88 -7.68
N LEU A 340 16.70 -26.02 -8.70
CA LEU A 340 17.10 -24.62 -8.59
C LEU A 340 16.18 -23.85 -7.65
N LYS A 341 14.87 -24.12 -7.69
CA LYS A 341 13.92 -23.58 -6.72
C LYS A 341 14.31 -23.92 -5.28
N LYS A 342 14.67 -25.17 -5.00
CA LYS A 342 15.10 -25.62 -3.67
C LYS A 342 16.39 -24.91 -3.24
N ILE A 343 17.37 -24.82 -4.14
CA ILE A 343 18.63 -24.12 -3.87
C ILE A 343 18.36 -22.66 -3.52
N LEU A 344 17.69 -21.91 -4.39
CA LEU A 344 17.39 -20.49 -4.16
C LEU A 344 16.57 -20.27 -2.89
N PHE A 345 15.59 -21.14 -2.62
CA PHE A 345 14.82 -21.02 -1.39
C PHE A 345 15.68 -21.22 -0.15
N ILE A 346 16.61 -22.18 -0.15
CA ILE A 346 17.48 -22.44 1.00
C ILE A 346 18.55 -21.36 1.15
N THR A 347 19.24 -21.00 0.06
CA THR A 347 20.43 -20.12 0.12
C THR A 347 20.07 -18.64 0.20
N ILE A 348 18.90 -18.25 -0.31
CA ILE A 348 18.49 -16.85 -0.43
C ILE A 348 17.16 -16.62 0.28
N GLY A 349 16.17 -17.50 0.03
CA GLY A 349 14.84 -17.37 0.61
C GLY A 349 14.84 -17.42 2.13
N ILE A 350 15.45 -18.43 2.74
CA ILE A 350 15.48 -18.59 4.21
C ILE A 350 16.19 -17.40 4.89
N PRO A 351 17.39 -16.96 4.47
CA PRO A 351 18.01 -15.76 5.04
C PRO A 351 17.13 -14.52 4.92
N ILE A 352 16.55 -14.26 3.74
CA ILE A 352 15.62 -13.13 3.51
C ILE A 352 14.44 -13.19 4.48
N LEU A 353 13.80 -14.36 4.60
CA LEU A 353 12.66 -14.55 5.50
C LEU A 353 13.08 -14.41 6.96
N TYR A 354 14.25 -14.90 7.34
CA TYR A 354 14.81 -14.71 8.68
C TYR A 354 15.00 -13.23 8.99
N PHE A 355 15.59 -12.46 8.07
CA PHE A 355 15.76 -11.02 8.26
C PHE A 355 14.41 -10.31 8.43
N ILE A 356 13.43 -10.58 7.58
CA ILE A 356 12.08 -9.98 7.70
C ILE A 356 11.40 -10.38 9.02
N LEU A 357 11.63 -11.61 9.49
CA LEU A 357 11.01 -12.12 10.71
C LEU A 357 11.66 -11.59 11.98
N PHE A 358 12.98 -11.43 12.02
CA PHE A 358 13.70 -11.19 13.27
C PHE A 358 14.37 -9.81 13.35
N ASN A 359 14.65 -9.14 12.23
CA ASN A 359 15.27 -7.81 12.23
C ASN A 359 14.26 -6.66 12.42
N ASN A 360 13.45 -6.73 13.46
CA ASN A 360 12.41 -5.72 13.73
C ASN A 360 12.85 -4.63 14.73
N LYS A 361 14.14 -4.58 15.09
CA LYS A 361 14.66 -3.65 16.10
C LYS A 361 14.33 -2.20 15.74
N SER A 362 14.57 -1.81 14.49
CA SER A 362 14.24 -0.45 14.00
C SER A 362 12.75 -0.16 14.09
N SER A 363 11.87 -1.09 13.72
CA SER A 363 10.42 -0.92 13.85
C SER A 363 10.00 -0.69 15.31
N TYR A 364 10.58 -1.41 16.28
CA TYR A 364 10.29 -1.21 17.70
C TYR A 364 10.85 0.09 18.26
N GLU A 365 12.04 0.51 17.83
CA GLU A 365 12.64 1.80 18.18
C GLU A 365 11.77 2.96 17.69
N VAL A 366 11.34 2.90 16.43
CA VAL A 366 10.41 3.88 15.87
C VAL A 366 9.06 3.82 16.60
N GLY A 367 8.54 2.63 16.90
CA GLY A 367 7.33 2.47 17.71
C GLY A 367 7.41 3.15 19.08
N ASN A 368 8.52 2.97 19.81
CA ASN A 368 8.77 3.66 21.07
C ASN A 368 8.86 5.17 20.88
N TYR A 369 9.56 5.63 19.83
CA TYR A 369 9.69 7.04 19.50
C TYR A 369 8.32 7.70 19.27
N TYR A 370 7.47 7.15 18.39
CA TYR A 370 6.13 7.70 18.16
C TYR A 370 5.26 7.66 19.41
N LYS A 371 5.27 6.54 20.15
CA LYS A 371 4.49 6.39 21.37
C LYS A 371 4.87 7.44 22.41
N ASN A 372 6.17 7.57 22.71
CA ASN A 372 6.64 8.46 23.76
C ASN A 372 6.37 9.91 23.40
N ASN A 373 6.65 10.31 22.17
CA ASN A 373 6.48 11.69 21.76
C ASN A 373 5.01 12.10 21.60
N LYS A 374 4.13 11.24 21.02
CA LYS A 374 2.69 11.53 20.96
C LYS A 374 2.10 11.64 22.37
N ASN A 375 2.49 10.78 23.31
CA ASN A 375 2.02 10.87 24.70
C ASN A 375 2.58 12.12 25.43
N ALA A 376 3.84 12.48 25.18
CA ALA A 376 4.42 13.71 25.73
C ALA A 376 3.67 14.95 25.22
N TRP A 377 3.33 14.96 23.93
CA TRP A 377 2.53 16.03 23.32
C TRP A 377 1.15 16.14 23.99
N ILE A 378 0.42 15.02 24.14
CA ILE A 378 -0.90 15.00 24.81
C ILE A 378 -0.79 15.56 26.24
N LYS A 379 0.18 15.07 27.03
CA LYS A 379 0.39 15.54 28.41
C LYS A 379 0.70 17.03 28.48
N CYS A 380 1.52 17.54 27.55
CA CYS A 380 1.81 18.96 27.47
C CYS A 380 0.55 19.77 27.15
N TYR A 381 -0.21 19.37 26.14
CA TYR A 381 -1.43 20.08 25.73
C TYR A 381 -2.48 20.10 26.83
N LEU A 382 -2.70 18.97 27.53
CA LEU A 382 -3.65 18.92 28.64
C LEU A 382 -3.27 19.86 29.79
N LYS A 383 -1.96 20.10 30.00
CA LYS A 383 -1.45 21.02 31.04
C LYS A 383 -1.50 22.48 30.61
N LYS A 384 -1.07 22.80 29.38
CA LYS A 384 -0.88 24.18 28.91
C LYS A 384 -2.06 24.73 28.10
N LYS A 385 -2.87 23.85 27.51
CA LYS A 385 -3.95 24.16 26.56
C LYS A 385 -3.51 25.00 25.36
N ASN A 386 -2.23 24.92 25.01
CA ASN A 386 -1.61 25.66 23.91
C ASN A 386 -0.80 24.70 23.03
N VAL A 387 -1.17 24.62 21.75
CA VAL A 387 -0.49 23.77 20.75
C VAL A 387 0.92 24.25 20.46
N HIS A 388 1.15 25.56 20.37
CA HIS A 388 2.45 26.14 20.03
C HIS A 388 3.53 25.73 21.05
N ASP A 389 3.17 25.75 22.33
CA ASP A 389 4.06 25.42 23.45
C ASP A 389 4.33 23.91 23.62
N CYS A 390 3.67 23.06 22.83
CA CYS A 390 3.70 21.61 22.95
C CYS A 390 4.16 20.89 21.68
N ASN A 391 4.30 21.60 20.55
CA ASN A 391 4.66 21.03 19.25
C ASN A 391 6.18 20.86 19.04
N ASP A 392 6.92 20.47 20.09
CA ASP A 392 8.34 20.10 19.99
C ASP A 392 8.51 18.79 19.21
N PHE A 393 7.60 17.85 19.44
CA PHE A 393 7.38 16.75 18.53
C PHE A 393 6.48 17.21 17.39
N PHE A 394 6.96 17.07 16.15
CA PHE A 394 6.20 17.42 14.96
C PHE A 394 4.95 16.54 14.85
N ILE A 395 3.79 17.07 15.24
CA ILE A 395 2.48 16.47 14.92
C ILE A 395 1.81 17.14 13.73
N PHE A 396 2.21 18.38 13.44
CA PHE A 396 1.75 19.21 12.33
C PHE A 396 2.71 20.39 12.12
N ASP A 397 2.63 21.05 10.97
CA ASP A 397 3.46 22.21 10.64
C ASP A 397 3.28 23.36 11.66
N LYS A 398 4.39 23.81 12.25
CA LYS A 398 4.42 24.93 13.21
C LYS A 398 3.88 26.23 12.61
N LYS A 399 4.01 26.43 11.30
CA LYS A 399 3.45 27.61 10.60
C LYS A 399 1.92 27.66 10.66
N HIS A 400 1.28 26.52 10.92
CA HIS A 400 -0.17 26.37 10.97
C HIS A 400 -0.67 26.09 12.40
N SER A 401 0.05 26.57 13.43
CA SER A 401 -0.32 26.35 14.84
C SER A 401 -1.72 26.86 15.19
N ASN A 402 -2.14 28.02 14.64
CA ASN A 402 -3.48 28.57 14.89
C ASN A 402 -4.59 27.70 14.31
N TYR A 403 -4.37 27.15 13.10
CA TYR A 403 -5.28 26.19 12.49
C TYR A 403 -5.37 24.94 13.36
N LEU A 404 -4.22 24.37 13.75
CA LEU A 404 -4.18 23.19 14.59
C LEU A 404 -4.86 23.41 15.95
N GLN A 405 -4.61 24.53 16.63
CA GLN A 405 -5.28 24.89 17.88
C GLN A 405 -6.80 24.87 17.71
N THR A 406 -7.30 25.54 16.66
CA THR A 406 -8.74 25.57 16.35
C THR A 406 -9.31 24.16 16.17
N LYS A 407 -8.59 23.26 15.49
CA LYS A 407 -9.03 21.87 15.30
C LYS A 407 -9.01 21.07 16.60
N VAL A 408 -7.96 21.22 17.41
CA VAL A 408 -7.87 20.54 18.70
C VAL A 408 -8.99 20.99 19.63
N ASP A 409 -9.30 22.28 19.69
CA ASP A 409 -10.41 22.82 20.49
C ASP A 409 -11.77 22.28 20.02
N GLN A 410 -11.96 22.13 18.69
CA GLN A 410 -13.15 21.48 18.13
C GLN A 410 -13.27 20.00 18.54
N LEU A 411 -12.15 19.26 18.55
CA LEU A 411 -12.13 17.87 19.01
C LEU A 411 -12.39 17.77 20.52
N GLU A 412 -11.85 18.70 21.32
CA GLU A 412 -12.10 18.78 22.77
C GLU A 412 -13.58 19.00 23.06
N LYS A 413 -14.20 19.99 22.40
CA LYS A 413 -15.63 20.27 22.53
C LYS A 413 -16.51 19.08 22.15
N LYS A 414 -16.11 18.31 21.13
CA LYS A 414 -16.82 17.10 20.69
C LYS A 414 -16.48 15.85 21.51
N LYS A 415 -15.48 15.91 22.40
CA LYS A 415 -14.93 14.76 23.12
C LYS A 415 -14.45 13.65 22.17
N TRP A 416 -13.71 14.02 21.13
CA TRP A 416 -13.16 13.11 20.12
C TRP A 416 -11.63 12.93 20.29
N SER A 417 -11.04 11.95 19.59
CA SER A 417 -9.64 11.54 19.68
C SER A 417 -9.22 11.26 21.13
N PHE A 418 -8.03 11.68 21.57
CA PHE A 418 -7.55 11.42 22.94
C PHE A 418 -8.46 12.00 24.03
N PHE A 419 -9.30 13.00 23.74
CA PHE A 419 -10.26 13.53 24.71
C PHE A 419 -11.36 12.52 25.09
N ALA A 420 -11.62 11.52 24.24
CA ALA A 420 -12.56 10.44 24.55
C ALA A 420 -12.03 9.45 25.61
N GLU A 421 -10.71 9.41 25.84
CA GLU A 421 -10.05 8.44 26.74
C GLU A 421 -9.76 9.00 28.15
N ILE A 422 -10.03 10.29 28.39
CA ILE A 422 -9.66 11.00 29.63
C ILE A 422 -10.82 11.05 30.65
N GLN A 423 -11.98 10.49 30.31
CA GLN A 423 -13.12 10.33 31.22
C GLN A 423 -12.97 9.05 32.03
#